data_AF-A0A7T1HI72-F1
#
_entry.id   AF-A0A7T1HI72-F1
#
_cell.length_a   1.000
_cell.length_b   1.000
_cell.length_c   1.000
_cell.angle_alpha   90.00
_cell.angle_beta   90.00
_cell.angle_gamma   90.00
#
_symmetry.space_group_name_H-M   'P 1'
#
loop_
_entity.id
_entity.type
_entity.pdbx_description
1 polymer ?
#
loop_
_entity_poly.entity_id
_entity_poly.type
_entity_poly.pdbx_seq_one_letter_code
_entity_poly.pdbx_strand_id
1 'polypeptide(L)'
;MSSLNRRRTLLEHNAGSWEGTFVRLDDQGLESERFGTRLHVTETDGQIEAALTYLNTGKVATMRFAEPPALMAISPDGHWSLGPDKTGPWPAVMELCLVDGDRRRRVVVRHGAERLESVVVVVEARPGVVDPAPAPPLRARVLPGGDGSCSGSWQLTDDLTLTTALERRFGEPLAVRLRWSPLPGRELVLERIYGANGLPQP
;
A
#
# COMPACT_ATOMS: atom_id res chain seq x y z
N MET A 1 -2.35 -17.17 -12.75
CA MET A 1 -1.07 -16.67 -13.33
C MET A 1 0.06 -17.59 -12.86
N SER A 2 0.93 -18.09 -13.73
CA SER A 2 2.08 -18.93 -13.32
C SER A 2 3.09 -18.13 -12.50
N SER A 3 3.93 -18.79 -11.68
CA SER A 3 4.98 -18.13 -10.87
C SER A 3 5.93 -17.28 -11.71
N LEU A 4 6.44 -17.84 -12.82
CA LEU A 4 7.29 -17.12 -13.77
C LEU A 4 6.62 -15.86 -14.34
N ASN A 5 5.31 -15.89 -14.56
CA ASN A 5 4.59 -14.71 -15.04
C ASN A 5 4.42 -13.67 -13.93
N ARG A 6 4.19 -14.07 -12.67
CA ARG A 6 4.15 -13.16 -11.51
C ARG A 6 5.46 -12.41 -11.32
N ARG A 7 6.59 -13.14 -11.34
CA ARG A 7 7.94 -12.56 -11.20
C ARG A 7 8.20 -11.50 -12.25
N ARG A 8 8.00 -11.89 -13.52
CA ARG A 8 8.23 -11.01 -14.67
C ARG A 8 7.37 -9.75 -14.59
N THR A 9 6.06 -9.89 -14.35
CA THR A 9 5.15 -8.74 -14.24
C THR A 9 5.55 -7.82 -13.08
N LEU A 10 5.93 -8.36 -11.91
CA LEU A 10 6.39 -7.52 -10.81
C LEU A 10 7.60 -6.67 -11.23
N LEU A 11 8.61 -7.30 -11.82
CA LEU A 11 9.86 -6.63 -12.21
C LEU A 11 9.64 -5.64 -13.35
N GLU A 12 8.87 -5.99 -14.37
CA GLU A 12 8.55 -5.12 -15.51
C GLU A 12 8.00 -3.77 -15.06
N HIS A 13 7.13 -3.76 -14.05
CA HIS A 13 6.49 -2.54 -13.57
C HIS A 13 7.17 -1.89 -12.36
N ASN A 14 7.86 -2.65 -11.51
CA ASN A 14 8.35 -2.16 -10.22
C ASN A 14 9.88 -2.13 -10.08
N ALA A 15 10.65 -2.80 -10.96
CA ALA A 15 12.11 -2.74 -10.93
C ALA A 15 12.64 -1.34 -11.21
N GLY A 16 13.86 -1.05 -10.79
CA GLY A 16 14.54 0.24 -10.91
C GLY A 16 14.43 1.11 -9.66
N SER A 17 14.81 2.38 -9.82
CA SER A 17 14.78 3.38 -8.74
C SER A 17 13.44 4.08 -8.66
N TRP A 18 13.02 4.35 -7.42
CA TRP A 18 11.85 5.14 -7.05
C TRP A 18 12.24 6.14 -5.98
N GLU A 19 11.92 7.41 -6.18
CA GLU A 19 12.07 8.46 -5.19
C GLU A 19 10.69 8.74 -4.62
N GLY A 20 10.58 8.81 -3.30
CA GLY A 20 9.27 8.94 -2.67
C GLY A 20 9.27 9.57 -1.31
N THR A 21 8.07 9.89 -0.85
CA THR A 21 7.81 10.42 0.49
C THR A 21 6.82 9.53 1.20
N PHE A 22 7.16 9.15 2.42
CA PHE A 22 6.29 8.41 3.33
C PHE A 22 5.64 9.42 4.27
N VAL A 23 4.31 9.40 4.34
CA VAL A 23 3.50 10.26 5.20
C VAL A 23 2.64 9.37 6.10
N ARG A 24 2.95 9.32 7.39
CA ARG A 24 2.19 8.53 8.37
C ARG A 24 1.03 9.37 8.89
N LEU A 25 -0.16 8.83 8.76
CA LEU A 25 -1.38 9.32 9.40
C LEU A 25 -1.68 8.47 10.64
N ASP A 26 -2.11 9.13 11.71
CA ASP A 26 -2.66 8.48 12.90
C ASP A 26 -4.08 7.92 12.66
N ASP A 27 -4.73 7.44 13.71
CA ASP A 27 -6.08 6.88 13.66
C ASP A 27 -7.19 7.93 13.39
N GLN A 28 -6.86 9.22 13.46
CA GLN A 28 -7.74 10.34 13.10
C GLN A 28 -7.48 10.87 11.69
N GLY A 29 -6.50 10.33 10.99
CA GLY A 29 -6.13 10.80 9.66
C GLY A 29 -5.25 12.05 9.64
N LEU A 30 -4.61 12.40 10.76
CA LEU A 30 -3.68 13.51 10.84
C LEU A 30 -2.24 13.03 10.65
N GLU A 31 -1.46 13.78 9.85
CA GLU A 31 -0.03 13.54 9.69
C GLU A 31 0.70 13.61 11.04
N SER A 32 1.35 12.50 11.40
CA SER A 32 2.17 12.34 12.60
C SER A 32 3.67 12.27 12.28
N GLU A 33 4.03 11.83 11.08
CA GLU A 33 5.42 11.67 10.66
C GLU A 33 5.55 11.79 9.14
N ARG A 34 6.66 12.36 8.68
CA ARG A 34 7.02 12.44 7.26
C ARG A 34 8.52 12.26 7.05
N PHE A 35 8.89 11.48 6.04
CA PHE A 35 10.28 11.36 5.62
C PHE A 35 10.43 10.98 4.14
N GLY A 36 11.51 11.47 3.53
CA GLY A 36 11.90 11.11 2.18
C GLY A 36 12.56 9.74 2.12
N THR A 37 12.37 9.05 1.00
CA THR A 37 12.89 7.71 0.74
C THR A 37 13.38 7.55 -0.69
N ARG A 38 14.27 6.58 -0.88
CA ARG A 38 14.60 6.03 -2.19
C ARG A 38 14.48 4.52 -2.13
N LEU A 39 13.65 3.91 -2.97
CA LEU A 39 13.58 2.47 -3.14
C LEU A 39 14.31 2.07 -4.41
N HIS A 40 15.21 1.11 -4.32
CA HIS A 40 15.82 0.45 -5.47
C HIS A 40 15.38 -1.01 -5.51
N VAL A 41 14.78 -1.41 -6.63
CA VAL A 41 14.33 -2.78 -6.86
C VAL A 41 15.14 -3.38 -8.00
N THR A 42 15.92 -4.41 -7.73
CA THR A 42 16.81 -5.04 -8.72
C THR A 42 16.67 -6.54 -8.72
N GLU A 43 17.06 -7.13 -9.84
CA GLU A 43 17.27 -8.57 -9.96
C GLU A 43 18.76 -8.83 -10.11
N THR A 44 19.33 -9.59 -9.16
CA THR A 44 20.74 -9.99 -9.15
C THR A 44 20.83 -11.45 -8.72
N ASP A 45 21.56 -12.28 -9.45
CA ASP A 45 21.78 -13.70 -9.14
C ASP A 45 20.48 -14.50 -8.88
N GLY A 46 19.43 -14.21 -9.65
CA GLY A 46 18.11 -14.83 -9.51
C GLY A 46 17.30 -14.36 -8.29
N GLN A 47 17.83 -13.44 -7.49
CA GLN A 47 17.12 -12.82 -6.37
C GLN A 47 16.55 -11.47 -6.77
N ILE A 48 15.32 -11.18 -6.35
CA ILE A 48 14.78 -9.83 -6.35
C ILE A 48 15.20 -9.20 -5.02
N GLU A 49 15.85 -8.06 -5.10
CA GLU A 49 16.20 -7.23 -3.95
C GLU A 49 15.39 -5.94 -3.99
N ALA A 50 14.73 -5.61 -2.87
CA ALA A 50 14.12 -4.31 -2.63
C ALA A 50 14.89 -3.62 -1.49
N ALA A 51 15.63 -2.56 -1.81
CA ALA A 51 16.42 -1.80 -0.86
C ALA A 51 15.83 -0.39 -0.67
N LEU A 52 15.29 -0.13 0.52
CA LEU A 52 14.70 1.14 0.91
C LEU A 52 15.68 1.97 1.73
N THR A 53 16.10 3.12 1.20
CA THR A 53 16.95 4.09 1.88
C THR A 53 16.10 5.19 2.49
N TYR A 54 16.27 5.44 3.79
CA TYR A 54 15.68 6.57 4.50
C TYR A 54 16.57 7.81 4.34
N LEU A 55 16.10 8.84 3.64
CA LEU A 55 16.96 9.96 3.25
C LEU A 55 17.43 10.83 4.43
N ASN A 56 16.68 10.84 5.53
CA ASN A 56 17.03 11.59 6.75
C ASN A 56 18.19 10.96 7.55
N THR A 57 18.39 9.65 7.43
CA THR A 57 19.37 8.89 8.25
C THR A 57 20.42 8.17 7.41
N GLY A 58 20.18 8.00 6.10
CA GLY A 58 20.99 7.15 5.22
C GLY A 58 20.84 5.65 5.50
N LYS A 59 20.02 5.24 6.48
CA LYS A 59 19.79 3.83 6.79
C LYS A 59 19.14 3.13 5.59
N VAL A 60 19.58 1.90 5.32
CA VAL A 60 19.01 1.04 4.29
C VAL A 60 18.32 -0.16 4.94
N ALA A 61 17.08 -0.42 4.57
CA ALA A 61 16.35 -1.64 4.88
C ALA A 61 16.19 -2.47 3.61
N THR A 62 16.58 -3.74 3.64
CA THR A 62 16.61 -4.60 2.46
C THR A 62 15.74 -5.84 2.67
N MET A 63 14.99 -6.22 1.63
CA MET A 63 14.29 -7.48 1.53
C MET A 63 14.72 -8.21 0.27
N ARG A 64 14.94 -9.53 0.36
CA ARG A 64 15.37 -10.38 -0.77
C ARG A 64 14.46 -11.59 -0.92
N PHE A 65 14.13 -11.95 -2.14
CA PHE A 65 13.33 -13.13 -2.43
C PHE A 65 13.61 -13.69 -3.83
N ALA A 66 13.61 -15.02 -3.93
CA ALA A 66 13.78 -15.72 -5.20
C ALA A 66 12.52 -15.69 -6.06
N GLU A 67 11.35 -15.50 -5.47
CA GLU A 67 10.06 -15.39 -6.16
C GLU A 67 9.16 -14.45 -5.34
N PRO A 68 8.25 -13.68 -5.96
CA PRO A 68 7.33 -12.85 -5.21
C PRO A 68 6.61 -13.67 -4.13
N PRO A 69 6.48 -13.16 -2.88
CA PRO A 69 5.86 -13.90 -1.79
C PRO A 69 4.54 -14.53 -2.20
N ALA A 70 4.25 -15.75 -1.74
CA ALA A 70 3.04 -16.49 -2.16
C ALA A 70 1.74 -15.69 -1.90
N LEU A 71 1.72 -14.90 -0.82
CA LEU A 71 0.59 -14.06 -0.41
C LEU A 71 0.48 -12.74 -1.18
N MET A 72 1.47 -12.41 -2.01
CA MET A 72 1.48 -11.19 -2.82
C MET A 72 0.54 -11.37 -4.01
N ALA A 73 -0.56 -10.62 -4.03
CA ALA A 73 -1.39 -10.53 -5.23
C ALA A 73 -0.72 -9.53 -6.18
N ILE A 74 -0.56 -9.90 -7.45
CA ILE A 74 0.04 -9.05 -8.49
C ILE A 74 -0.93 -9.04 -9.66
N SER A 75 -1.38 -7.85 -10.06
CA SER A 75 -2.22 -7.68 -11.24
C SER A 75 -1.38 -7.67 -12.52
N PRO A 76 -1.97 -7.92 -13.70
CA PRO A 76 -1.27 -7.78 -14.97
C PRO A 76 -0.67 -6.39 -15.20
N ASP A 77 -1.30 -5.34 -14.66
CA ASP A 77 -0.86 -3.94 -14.77
C ASP A 77 0.23 -3.55 -13.74
N GLY A 78 0.80 -4.54 -13.04
CA GLY A 78 1.89 -4.31 -12.08
C GLY A 78 1.47 -3.77 -10.73
N HIS A 79 0.17 -3.61 -10.48
CA HIS A 79 -0.36 -3.32 -9.14
C HIS A 79 -0.14 -4.53 -8.25
N TRP A 80 0.02 -4.30 -6.95
CA TRP A 80 0.20 -5.42 -6.03
C TRP A 80 -0.31 -5.13 -4.63
N SER A 81 -0.71 -6.20 -3.95
CA SER A 81 -1.03 -6.16 -2.53
C SER A 81 -0.30 -7.26 -1.78
N LEU A 82 0.07 -6.97 -0.54
CA LEU A 82 0.68 -7.92 0.38
C LEU A 82 0.03 -7.76 1.76
N GLY A 83 -0.07 -8.84 2.50
CA GLY A 83 -0.57 -8.85 3.87
C GLY A 83 -0.35 -10.21 4.50
N PRO A 84 -0.83 -10.43 5.73
CA PRO A 84 -0.69 -11.70 6.41
C PRO A 84 -1.39 -12.85 5.66
N ASP A 85 -1.03 -14.08 6.02
CA ASP A 85 -1.72 -15.30 5.62
C ASP A 85 -3.06 -15.46 6.33
N LYS A 86 -3.22 -14.82 7.50
CA LYS A 86 -4.45 -14.84 8.28
C LYS A 86 -4.64 -13.55 9.07
N THR A 87 -5.88 -13.08 9.11
CA THR A 87 -6.34 -12.05 10.05
C THR A 87 -7.10 -12.70 11.21
N GLY A 88 -7.03 -12.10 12.40
CA GLY A 88 -7.62 -12.64 13.62
C GLY A 88 -7.64 -11.58 14.72
N PRO A 89 -7.60 -11.96 16.01
CA PRO A 89 -7.60 -10.99 17.11
C PRO A 89 -6.28 -10.20 17.26
N TRP A 90 -5.33 -10.41 16.35
CA TRP A 90 -4.00 -9.79 16.36
C TRP A 90 -3.93 -8.60 15.39
N PRO A 91 -2.97 -7.68 15.58
CA PRO A 91 -2.69 -6.63 14.60
C PRO A 91 -2.41 -7.20 13.21
N ALA A 92 -2.89 -6.51 12.18
CA ALA A 92 -2.71 -6.87 10.79
C ALA A 92 -2.17 -5.68 10.00
N VAL A 93 -1.11 -5.92 9.23
CA VAL A 93 -0.52 -4.93 8.33
C VAL A 93 -0.76 -5.38 6.90
N MET A 94 -1.34 -4.51 6.09
CA MET A 94 -1.55 -4.73 4.67
C MET A 94 -0.93 -3.60 3.89
N GLU A 95 -0.36 -3.93 2.74
CA GLU A 95 0.23 -2.98 1.83
C GLU A 95 -0.41 -3.13 0.45
N LEU A 96 -0.81 -2.02 -0.15
CA LEU A 96 -1.36 -1.96 -1.49
C LEU A 96 -0.56 -0.95 -2.30
N CYS A 97 -0.31 -1.25 -3.57
CA CYS A 97 0.42 -0.41 -4.51
C CYS A 97 -0.32 -0.36 -5.85
N LEU A 98 -0.67 0.86 -6.27
CA LEU A 98 -1.16 1.17 -7.61
C LEU A 98 -0.04 1.80 -8.42
N VAL A 99 0.18 1.32 -9.64
CA VAL A 99 1.24 1.76 -10.54
C VAL A 99 0.63 2.44 -11.76
N ASP A 100 1.11 3.62 -12.13
CA ASP A 100 0.71 4.37 -13.32
C ASP A 100 1.96 4.86 -14.06
N GLY A 101 2.52 3.99 -14.91
CA GLY A 101 3.78 4.25 -15.61
C GLY A 101 4.92 4.53 -14.64
N ASP A 102 5.42 5.76 -14.66
CA ASP A 102 6.56 6.20 -13.85
C ASP A 102 6.19 6.76 -12.47
N ARG A 103 4.91 6.64 -12.09
CA ARG A 103 4.39 7.06 -10.78
C ARG A 103 3.71 5.89 -10.10
N ARG A 104 3.70 5.89 -8.78
CA ARG A 104 2.90 4.96 -7.99
C ARG A 104 2.40 5.56 -6.70
N ARG A 105 1.31 4.97 -6.20
CA ARG A 105 0.74 5.27 -4.88
C ARG A 105 0.71 3.99 -4.08
N ARG A 106 1.32 4.01 -2.91
CA ARG A 106 1.20 2.91 -1.96
C ARG A 106 0.53 3.36 -0.68
N VAL A 107 -0.15 2.43 -0.04
CA VAL A 107 -0.59 2.59 1.34
C VAL A 107 -0.14 1.40 2.16
N VAL A 108 0.33 1.67 3.37
CA VAL A 108 0.53 0.65 4.40
C VAL A 108 -0.53 0.90 5.47
N VAL A 109 -1.47 -0.02 5.59
CA VAL A 109 -2.60 0.08 6.51
C VAL A 109 -2.34 -0.86 7.67
N ARG A 110 -2.25 -0.30 8.88
CA ARG A 110 -2.05 -1.05 10.12
C ARG A 110 -3.33 -1.01 10.92
N HIS A 111 -3.96 -2.17 11.07
CA HIS A 111 -5.01 -2.37 12.03
C HIS A 111 -4.45 -3.00 13.29
N GLY A 112 -4.85 -2.47 14.45
CA GLY A 112 -4.70 -3.13 15.74
C GLY A 112 -5.70 -4.27 15.91
N ALA A 113 -5.83 -4.75 17.14
CA ALA A 113 -6.81 -5.79 17.47
C ALA A 113 -8.26 -5.30 17.30
N GLU A 114 -8.53 -4.04 17.65
CA GLU A 114 -9.90 -3.49 17.76
C GLU A 114 -10.22 -2.38 16.76
N ARG A 115 -9.20 -1.70 16.22
CA ARG A 115 -9.39 -0.53 15.35
C ARG A 115 -8.23 -0.32 14.39
N LEU A 116 -8.42 0.55 13.43
CA LEU A 116 -7.34 1.10 12.63
C LEU A 116 -6.37 1.89 13.54
N GLU A 117 -5.06 1.67 13.40
CA GLU A 117 -4.04 2.35 14.21
C GLU A 117 -3.28 3.40 13.42
N SER A 118 -2.97 3.12 12.15
CA SER A 118 -2.29 4.09 11.28
C SER A 118 -2.41 3.73 9.81
N VAL A 119 -2.25 4.76 8.97
CA VAL A 119 -2.14 4.62 7.51
C VAL A 119 -0.88 5.36 7.08
N VAL A 120 0.02 4.68 6.38
CA VAL A 120 1.16 5.35 5.71
C VAL A 120 0.81 5.54 4.24
N VAL A 121 0.73 6.79 3.80
CA VAL A 121 0.60 7.15 2.39
C VAL A 121 1.98 7.31 1.80
N VAL A 122 2.22 6.64 0.67
CA VAL A 122 3.49 6.67 -0.04
C VAL A 122 3.26 7.20 -1.45
N VAL A 123 3.89 8.31 -1.76
CA VAL A 123 3.95 8.90 -3.10
C VAL A 123 5.34 8.64 -3.64
N GLU A 124 5.42 7.95 -4.79
CA GLU A 124 6.69 7.55 -5.40
C GLU A 124 6.65 7.81 -6.91
N ALA A 125 7.79 8.26 -7.45
CA ALA A 125 8.00 8.41 -8.88
C ALA A 125 9.41 7.99 -9.28
N ARG A 126 9.61 7.74 -10.57
CA ARG A 126 10.95 7.55 -11.13
C ARG A 126 11.80 8.81 -10.94
N PRO A 127 13.14 8.68 -10.82
CA PRO A 127 14.04 9.84 -10.81
C PRO A 127 13.78 10.76 -11.99
N GLY A 128 13.64 12.07 -11.73
CA GLY A 128 13.37 13.09 -12.74
C GLY A 128 11.89 13.27 -13.11
N VAL A 129 10.98 12.41 -12.62
CA VAL A 129 9.53 12.59 -12.79
C VAL A 129 8.99 13.46 -11.67
N VAL A 130 8.29 14.54 -12.04
CA VAL A 130 7.67 15.46 -11.09
C VAL A 130 6.35 14.88 -10.60
N ASP A 131 6.32 14.48 -9.34
CA ASP A 131 5.13 13.98 -8.66
C ASP A 131 5.19 14.34 -7.17
N PRO A 132 4.84 15.59 -6.81
CA PRO A 132 5.05 16.09 -5.46
C PRO A 132 4.19 15.32 -4.45
N ALA A 133 4.77 15.06 -3.29
CA ALA A 133 4.02 14.60 -2.13
C ALA A 133 2.95 15.63 -1.74
N PRO A 134 1.84 15.21 -1.11
CA PRO A 134 0.82 16.14 -0.64
C PRO A 134 1.40 17.14 0.37
N ALA A 135 0.85 18.35 0.37
CA ALA A 135 1.27 19.44 1.24
C ALA A 135 1.15 19.04 2.73
N PRO A 136 2.15 19.34 3.57
CA PRO A 136 2.07 19.10 5.00
C PRO A 136 1.28 20.22 5.72
N PRO A 137 0.56 19.91 6.82
CA PRO A 137 0.25 18.56 7.26
C PRO A 137 -0.84 17.94 6.37
N LEU A 138 -0.64 16.69 5.97
CA LEU A 138 -1.68 15.91 5.36
C LEU A 138 -2.78 15.62 6.39
N ARG A 139 -4.03 15.87 6.00
CA ARG A 139 -5.20 15.53 6.80
C ARG A 139 -6.19 14.80 5.92
N ALA A 140 -6.39 13.51 6.20
CA ALA A 140 -7.41 12.74 5.51
C ALA A 140 -8.80 13.20 5.95
N ARG A 141 -9.74 13.27 4.99
CA ARG A 141 -11.16 13.40 5.32
C ARG A 141 -11.74 12.01 5.52
N VAL A 142 -12.08 11.69 6.76
CA VAL A 142 -12.68 10.39 7.11
C VAL A 142 -14.20 10.50 7.02
N LEU A 143 -14.80 9.70 6.16
CA LEU A 143 -16.23 9.53 6.02
C LEU A 143 -16.58 8.14 6.56
N PRO A 144 -17.37 8.02 7.64
CA PRO A 144 -17.84 6.72 8.09
C PRO A 144 -18.66 6.07 6.96
N GLY A 145 -18.64 4.75 6.91
CA GLY A 145 -19.56 3.99 6.06
C GLY A 145 -21.01 4.29 6.46
N GLY A 146 -21.95 3.98 5.56
CA GLY A 146 -23.38 4.10 5.86
C GLY A 146 -23.80 3.32 7.11
N ASP A 147 -24.99 3.61 7.64
CA ASP A 147 -25.49 3.10 8.92
C ASP A 147 -25.20 1.59 9.11
N GLY A 148 -24.41 1.28 10.15
CA GLY A 148 -24.06 -0.08 10.56
C GLY A 148 -22.76 -0.65 10.00
N SER A 149 -22.08 0.02 9.06
CA SER A 149 -20.78 -0.43 8.56
C SER A 149 -19.65 -0.05 9.54
N CYS A 150 -18.83 -1.04 9.93
CA CYS A 150 -17.58 -0.78 10.65
C CYS A 150 -16.45 -0.27 9.74
N SER A 151 -16.72 -0.09 8.43
CA SER A 151 -15.77 0.49 7.47
C SER A 151 -15.97 1.99 7.27
N GLY A 152 -14.92 2.66 6.78
CA GLY A 152 -14.94 4.07 6.45
C GLY A 152 -14.09 4.35 5.21
N SER A 153 -14.39 5.46 4.55
CA SER A 153 -13.66 5.99 3.41
C SER A 153 -12.78 7.15 3.85
N TRP A 154 -11.48 7.00 3.68
CA TRP A 154 -10.45 8.00 3.93
C TRP A 154 -10.08 8.65 2.61
N GLN A 155 -10.48 9.90 2.42
CA GLN A 155 -9.94 10.71 1.33
C GLN A 155 -8.55 11.18 1.74
N LEU A 156 -7.50 10.56 1.17
CA LEU A 156 -6.11 10.81 1.54
C LEU A 156 -5.57 12.06 0.84
N THR A 157 -5.86 12.21 -0.45
CA THR A 157 -5.60 13.40 -1.30
C THR A 157 -6.80 13.58 -2.22
N ASP A 158 -6.87 14.63 -3.04
CA ASP A 158 -8.01 14.83 -3.97
C ASP A 158 -8.20 13.67 -4.96
N ASP A 159 -7.12 12.97 -5.30
CA ASP A 159 -7.08 11.87 -6.25
C ASP A 159 -6.94 10.48 -5.62
N LEU A 160 -6.70 10.36 -4.31
CA LEU A 160 -6.43 9.09 -3.62
C LEU A 160 -7.42 8.83 -2.49
N THR A 161 -8.12 7.71 -2.56
CA THR A 161 -9.07 7.26 -1.54
C THR A 161 -8.69 5.88 -1.02
N LEU A 162 -8.73 5.69 0.30
CA LEU A 162 -8.62 4.40 0.97
C LEU A 162 -9.98 4.05 1.59
N THR A 163 -10.47 2.82 1.40
CA THR A 163 -11.62 2.30 2.15
C THR A 163 -11.16 1.11 2.98
N THR A 164 -11.42 1.14 4.28
CA THR A 164 -11.00 0.07 5.21
C THR A 164 -11.87 0.04 6.46
N ALA A 165 -11.73 -1.02 7.26
CA ALA A 165 -12.35 -1.12 8.57
C ALA A 165 -11.79 -0.05 9.54
N LEU A 166 -12.67 0.73 10.17
CA LEU A 166 -12.32 1.66 11.26
C LEU A 166 -12.28 0.91 12.60
N GLU A 167 -13.23 -0.01 12.79
CA GLU A 167 -13.32 -0.94 13.91
C GLU A 167 -13.11 -2.37 13.42
N ARG A 168 -12.61 -3.23 14.30
CA ARG A 168 -12.43 -4.66 14.02
C ARG A 168 -13.18 -5.49 15.04
N ARG A 169 -13.91 -6.47 14.53
CA ARG A 169 -14.62 -7.47 15.33
C ARG A 169 -14.19 -8.85 14.85
N PHE A 170 -13.97 -9.75 15.81
CA PHE A 170 -13.60 -11.11 15.50
C PHE A 170 -14.73 -11.80 14.73
N GLY A 171 -14.40 -12.48 13.63
CA GLY A 171 -15.38 -13.12 12.76
C GLY A 171 -15.97 -12.21 11.69
N GLU A 172 -15.64 -10.91 11.66
CA GLU A 172 -16.02 -10.03 10.56
C GLU A 172 -14.94 -10.01 9.45
N PRO A 173 -15.33 -9.90 8.17
CA PRO A 173 -14.39 -9.70 7.08
C PRO A 173 -13.54 -8.44 7.27
N LEU A 174 -12.30 -8.48 6.77
CA LEU A 174 -11.43 -7.32 6.73
C LEU A 174 -11.04 -7.04 5.28
N ALA A 175 -11.36 -5.84 4.79
CA ALA A 175 -11.01 -5.41 3.44
C ALA A 175 -10.24 -4.09 3.49
N VAL A 176 -9.26 -3.97 2.60
CA VAL A 176 -8.52 -2.74 2.33
C VAL A 176 -8.60 -2.48 0.83
N ARG A 177 -9.19 -1.36 0.45
CA ARG A 177 -9.35 -0.95 -0.94
C ARG A 177 -8.67 0.38 -1.18
N LEU A 178 -7.74 0.41 -2.11
CA LEU A 178 -7.07 1.63 -2.57
C LEU A 178 -7.62 2.02 -3.94
N ARG A 179 -7.93 3.29 -4.10
CA ARG A 179 -8.39 3.88 -5.36
C ARG A 179 -7.60 5.15 -5.66
N TRP A 180 -7.08 5.26 -6.87
CA TRP A 180 -6.31 6.41 -7.33
C TRP A 180 -6.79 6.87 -8.71
N SER A 181 -6.97 8.19 -8.86
CA SER A 181 -7.35 8.82 -10.12
C SER A 181 -6.21 9.68 -10.67
N PRO A 182 -5.17 9.07 -11.29
CA PRO A 182 -3.95 9.78 -11.71
C PRO A 182 -4.20 10.86 -12.77
N LEU A 183 -5.29 10.74 -13.53
CA LEU A 183 -5.75 11.67 -14.56
C LEU A 183 -7.28 11.67 -14.61
N PRO A 184 -7.93 12.76 -15.07
CA PRO A 184 -9.38 12.77 -15.28
C PRO A 184 -9.86 11.60 -16.15
N GLY A 185 -10.84 10.85 -15.67
CA GLY A 185 -11.41 9.69 -16.38
C GLY A 185 -10.58 8.41 -16.30
N ARG A 186 -9.41 8.42 -15.66
CA ARG A 186 -8.60 7.23 -15.38
C ARG A 186 -8.67 6.92 -13.90
N GLU A 187 -9.20 5.75 -13.56
CA GLU A 187 -9.31 5.27 -12.18
C GLU A 187 -8.59 3.92 -12.06
N LEU A 188 -7.70 3.82 -11.08
CA LEU A 188 -6.98 2.60 -10.72
C LEU A 188 -7.50 2.12 -9.37
N VAL A 189 -7.79 0.82 -9.25
CA VAL A 189 -8.36 0.23 -8.03
C VAL A 189 -7.66 -1.07 -7.72
N LEU A 190 -7.36 -1.27 -6.44
CA LEU A 190 -6.88 -2.54 -5.93
C LEU A 190 -7.54 -2.81 -4.57
N GLU A 191 -7.90 -4.06 -4.33
CA GLU A 191 -8.52 -4.48 -3.08
C GLU A 191 -7.84 -5.74 -2.56
N ARG A 192 -7.71 -5.82 -1.23
CA ARG A 192 -7.30 -7.04 -0.53
C ARG A 192 -8.34 -7.36 0.52
N ILE A 193 -8.89 -8.57 0.46
CA ILE A 193 -10.01 -9.00 1.30
C ILE A 193 -9.61 -10.24 2.10
N TYR A 194 -10.05 -10.29 3.35
CA TYR A 194 -10.05 -11.48 4.19
C TYR A 194 -11.49 -11.80 4.58
N GLY A 195 -11.87 -13.06 4.46
CA GLY A 195 -13.20 -13.53 4.85
C GLY A 195 -13.38 -13.53 6.37
N ALA A 196 -14.60 -13.85 6.82
CA ALA A 196 -14.94 -14.01 8.24
C ALA A 196 -14.07 -15.06 8.97
N ASN A 197 -13.54 -16.05 8.24
CA ASN A 197 -12.60 -17.04 8.76
C ASN A 197 -11.16 -16.51 8.93
N GLY A 198 -10.92 -15.25 8.55
CA GLY A 198 -9.63 -14.60 8.58
C GLY A 198 -8.70 -14.95 7.43
N LEU A 199 -9.13 -15.76 6.45
CA LEU A 199 -8.28 -16.17 5.34
C LEU A 199 -8.39 -15.20 4.15
N PRO A 200 -7.27 -14.93 3.45
CA PRO A 200 -7.27 -14.07 2.27
C PRO A 200 -8.19 -14.64 1.20
N GLN A 201 -8.96 -13.76 0.57
CA GLN A 201 -9.80 -14.07 -0.58
C GLN A 201 -9.05 -13.73 -1.87
N PRO A 202 -9.35 -14.46 -2.97
CA PRO A 202 -8.75 -14.20 -4.29
C PRO A 202 -9.14 -12.84 -4.87
#